data_AF-A0A7X6PL38-F1
#
_entry.id   AF-A0A7X6PL38-F1
#
_cell.length_a   1.000
_cell.length_b   1.000
_cell.length_c   1.000
_cell.angle_alpha   90.00
_cell.angle_beta   90.00
_cell.angle_gamma   90.00
#
_symmetry.space_group_name_H-M   'P 1'
#
loop_
_entity.id
_entity.type
_entity.pdbx_description
1 polymer ?
#
loop_
_entity_poly.entity_id
_entity_poly.type
_entity_poly.pdbx_seq_one_letter_code
_entity_poly.pdbx_strand_id
1 'polypeptide(L)'
;METGAPITAHTTGGAMVLNIIELLKSQGVNLGDVAIGHLDNNTLHLGYILMIARTGVYVQFDNIGKTKYYPDSLRIDILKQLIKEGYGFRILLSGDQGRRSYFKSYGGGPGFEYLLKGFIPLMRKKGISEGDIRQITVGNPKNFFTF
;
A
#
# COMPACT_ATOMS: atom_id res chain seq x y z
N MET A 1 20.56 11.32 2.88
CA MET A 1 19.96 10.95 4.18
C MET A 1 21.06 10.51 5.11
N GLU A 2 21.14 11.06 6.32
CA GLU A 2 22.19 10.71 7.29
C GLU A 2 21.96 9.33 7.92
N THR A 3 20.70 8.92 8.10
CA THR A 3 20.34 7.68 8.83
C THR A 3 20.13 6.46 7.95
N GLY A 4 19.98 6.63 6.63
CA GLY A 4 19.56 5.56 5.72
C GLY A 4 18.10 5.10 5.86
N ALA A 5 17.35 5.61 6.84
CA ALA A 5 16.00 5.11 7.15
C ALA A 5 14.99 5.39 6.02
N PRO A 6 14.06 4.46 5.74
CA PRO A 6 13.03 4.66 4.75
C PRO A 6 12.05 5.74 5.18
N ILE A 7 11.44 6.39 4.20
CA ILE A 7 10.46 7.44 4.40
C ILE A 7 9.09 6.91 4.03
N THR A 8 8.12 7.07 4.94
CA THR A 8 6.70 6.87 4.65
C THR A 8 5.99 8.21 4.66
N ALA A 9 5.28 8.53 3.57
CA ALA A 9 4.52 9.77 3.45
C ALA A 9 3.01 9.50 3.51
N HIS A 10 2.31 10.26 4.34
CA HIS A 10 0.85 10.26 4.38
C HIS A 10 0.29 11.13 3.25
N THR A 11 -0.85 10.74 2.67
CA THR A 11 -1.56 11.56 1.69
C THR A 11 -3.05 11.67 2.03
N THR A 12 -3.60 12.88 1.93
CA THR A 12 -5.02 13.11 2.10
C THR A 12 -5.72 12.95 0.76
N GLY A 13 -6.48 11.87 0.58
CA GLY A 13 -7.21 11.62 -0.67
C GLY A 13 -6.31 11.39 -1.90
N GLY A 14 -5.02 11.07 -1.69
CA GLY A 14 -4.03 10.94 -2.76
C GLY A 14 -3.62 12.26 -3.41
N ALA A 15 -3.89 13.40 -2.76
CA ALA A 15 -3.44 14.71 -3.24
C ALA A 15 -1.92 14.89 -3.09
N MET A 16 -1.33 15.72 -3.95
CA MET A 16 0.08 16.17 -3.88
C MET A 16 1.13 15.06 -3.96
N VAL A 17 0.78 13.82 -4.31
CA VAL A 17 1.72 12.68 -4.33
C VAL A 17 2.95 12.98 -5.17
N LEU A 18 2.75 13.47 -6.40
CA LEU A 18 3.86 13.78 -7.31
C LEU A 18 4.71 14.94 -6.80
N ASN A 19 4.14 15.92 -6.11
CA ASN A 19 4.89 17.02 -5.49
C ASN A 19 5.77 16.50 -4.34
N ILE A 20 5.27 15.58 -3.52
CA ILE A 20 6.03 14.94 -2.45
C ILE A 20 7.21 14.17 -3.05
N ILE A 21 6.95 13.37 -4.09
CA ILE A 21 7.98 12.59 -4.79
C ILE A 21 9.06 13.51 -5.39
N GLU A 22 8.65 14.57 -6.08
CA GLU A 22 9.58 15.52 -6.70
C GLU A 22 10.40 16.26 -5.65
N LEU A 23 9.78 16.69 -4.56
CA LEU A 23 10.49 17.32 -3.43
C LEU A 23 11.56 16.37 -2.88
N LEU A 24 11.20 15.14 -2.52
CA LEU A 24 12.15 14.16 -1.98
C LEU A 24 13.28 13.87 -2.97
N LYS A 25 12.95 13.71 -4.25
CA LYS A 25 13.94 13.51 -5.32
C LYS A 25 14.89 14.71 -5.43
N SER A 26 14.39 15.95 -5.37
CA SER A 26 15.20 17.16 -5.40
C SER A 26 16.19 17.26 -4.23
N GLN A 27 15.86 16.63 -3.09
CA GLN A 27 16.72 16.55 -1.91
C GLN A 27 17.70 15.36 -1.98
N GLY A 28 17.80 14.67 -3.12
CA GLY A 28 18.68 13.52 -3.32
C GLY A 28 18.24 12.26 -2.59
N VAL A 29 16.96 12.15 -2.21
CA VAL A 29 16.42 10.93 -1.62
C VAL A 29 16.30 9.84 -2.70
N ASN A 30 16.79 8.64 -2.40
CA ASN A 30 16.53 7.48 -3.22
C ASN A 30 15.04 7.11 -3.11
N LEU A 31 14.31 7.25 -4.22
CA LEU A 31 12.88 6.93 -4.26
C LEU A 31 12.58 5.45 -3.97
N GLY A 32 13.57 4.56 -4.14
CA GLY A 32 13.46 3.17 -3.74
C GLY A 32 13.25 2.97 -2.23
N ASP A 33 13.53 3.98 -1.42
CA ASP A 33 13.40 3.97 0.05
C ASP A 33 12.20 4.82 0.51
N VAL A 34 11.28 5.16 -0.41
CA VAL A 34 10.09 5.96 -0.14
C VAL A 34 8.83 5.11 -0.34
N ALA A 35 7.89 5.17 0.62
CA ALA A 35 6.54 4.66 0.49
C ALA A 35 5.51 5.78 0.55
N ILE A 36 4.52 5.74 -0.34
CA ILE A 36 3.39 6.68 -0.35
C ILE A 36 2.12 5.96 0.14
N GLY A 37 1.60 6.44 1.28
CA GLY A 37 0.41 5.94 1.95
C GLY A 37 -0.91 6.35 1.31
N HIS A 38 -1.96 5.60 1.65
CA HIS A 38 -3.36 5.88 1.30
C HIS A 38 -3.68 5.94 -0.20
N LEU A 39 -2.99 5.10 -1.00
CA LEU A 39 -3.22 5.02 -2.45
C LEU A 39 -4.37 4.07 -2.84
N ASP A 40 -5.21 3.69 -1.88
CA ASP A 40 -6.24 2.66 -1.98
C ASP A 40 -7.62 3.17 -1.55
N ASN A 41 -7.90 4.42 -1.87
CA ASN A 41 -9.18 5.09 -1.68
C ASN A 41 -9.93 5.26 -3.02
N ASN A 42 -11.21 5.64 -2.94
CA ASN A 42 -12.08 5.82 -4.11
C ASN A 42 -11.81 7.13 -4.89
N THR A 43 -10.93 7.99 -4.40
CA THR A 43 -10.61 9.27 -5.04
C THR A 43 -9.51 9.14 -6.09
N LEU A 44 -8.83 7.98 -6.15
CA LEU A 44 -7.74 7.73 -7.08
C LEU A 44 -8.17 6.78 -8.20
N HIS A 45 -7.65 7.04 -9.39
CA HIS A 45 -7.84 6.19 -10.54
C HIS A 45 -6.57 5.40 -10.83
N LEU A 46 -6.74 4.18 -11.37
CA LEU A 46 -5.65 3.25 -11.67
C LEU A 46 -4.50 3.89 -12.45
N GLY A 47 -4.80 4.72 -13.46
CA GLY A 47 -3.78 5.41 -14.25
C GLY A 47 -2.85 6.28 -13.42
N TYR A 48 -3.39 6.99 -12.42
CA TYR A 48 -2.59 7.82 -11.51
C TYR A 48 -1.72 6.96 -10.58
N ILE A 49 -2.26 5.87 -10.06
CA ILE A 49 -1.51 4.92 -9.23
C ILE A 49 -0.35 4.30 -10.03
N LEU A 50 -0.57 3.96 -11.31
CA LEU A 50 0.49 3.49 -12.20
C LEU A 50 1.55 4.56 -12.48
N MET A 51 1.15 5.83 -12.64
CA MET A 51 2.11 6.93 -12.75
C MET A 51 2.98 7.05 -11.50
N ILE A 52 2.40 6.89 -10.31
CA ILE A 52 3.14 6.90 -9.05
C ILE A 52 4.12 5.73 -8.99
N ALA A 53 3.65 4.50 -9.28
CA ALA A 53 4.51 3.31 -9.26
C ALA A 53 5.71 3.42 -10.22
N ARG A 54 5.53 4.06 -11.39
CA ARG A 54 6.60 4.33 -12.36
C ARG A 54 7.75 5.19 -11.82
N THR A 55 7.52 5.97 -10.78
CA THR A 55 8.57 6.80 -10.16
C THR A 55 9.58 6.00 -9.35
N GLY A 56 9.27 4.73 -9.02
CA GLY A 56 10.15 3.84 -8.26
C GLY A 56 9.85 3.77 -6.76
N VAL A 57 8.92 4.58 -6.26
CA VAL A 57 8.44 4.50 -4.86
C VAL A 57 7.63 3.23 -4.61
N TYR A 58 7.51 2.86 -3.34
CA TYR A 58 6.52 1.90 -2.88
C TYR A 58 5.11 2.54 -2.87
N VAL A 59 4.14 1.84 -3.43
CA VAL A 59 2.72 2.16 -3.31
C VAL A 59 2.12 1.40 -2.12
N GLN A 60 1.54 2.13 -1.19
CA GLN A 60 1.01 1.53 0.04
C GLN A 60 -0.51 1.53 0.04
N PHE A 61 -1.06 0.32 0.16
CA PHE A 61 -2.48 0.02 0.29
C PHE A 61 -2.74 -0.28 1.76
N ASP A 62 -2.99 0.77 2.53
CA ASP A 62 -3.04 0.73 3.99
C ASP A 62 -4.43 0.96 4.58
N ASN A 63 -5.49 1.08 3.77
CA ASN A 63 -6.87 1.21 4.24
C ASN A 63 -7.68 -0.09 4.08
N ILE A 64 -7.00 -1.24 4.01
CA ILE A 64 -7.63 -2.55 3.85
C ILE A 64 -8.63 -2.82 4.99
N GLY A 65 -9.82 -3.31 4.61
CA GLY A 65 -10.92 -3.56 5.55
C GLY A 65 -11.76 -2.33 5.86
N LYS A 66 -11.41 -1.13 5.38
CA LYS A 66 -12.25 0.07 5.47
C LYS A 66 -13.20 0.16 4.27
N THR A 67 -14.03 -0.87 4.08
CA THR A 67 -14.93 -1.06 2.91
C THR A 67 -15.85 0.13 2.63
N LYS A 68 -16.22 0.90 3.67
CA LYS A 68 -17.03 2.12 3.52
C LYS A 68 -16.37 3.21 2.66
N TYR A 69 -15.04 3.25 2.59
CA TYR A 69 -14.31 4.20 1.76
C TYR A 69 -14.04 3.65 0.37
N TYR A 70 -13.67 2.37 0.29
CA TYR A 70 -13.46 1.69 -0.97
C TYR A 70 -13.55 0.17 -0.77
N PRO A 71 -14.21 -0.60 -1.65
CA PRO A 71 -14.28 -2.05 -1.53
C PRO A 71 -12.93 -2.75 -1.71
N ASP A 72 -12.63 -3.73 -0.85
CA ASP A 72 -11.37 -4.51 -0.94
C ASP A 72 -11.26 -5.32 -2.23
N SER A 73 -12.39 -5.71 -2.85
CA SER A 73 -12.38 -6.35 -4.16
C SER A 73 -11.79 -5.44 -5.24
N LEU A 74 -12.09 -4.14 -5.19
CA LEU A 74 -11.57 -3.16 -6.15
C LEU A 74 -10.10 -2.83 -5.85
N ARG A 75 -9.70 -2.79 -4.57
CA ARG A 75 -8.27 -2.72 -4.20
C ARG A 75 -7.49 -3.85 -4.84
N ILE A 76 -8.00 -5.09 -4.75
CA ILE A 76 -7.34 -6.27 -5.34
C ILE A 76 -7.26 -6.16 -6.86
N ASP A 77 -8.29 -5.64 -7.53
CA ASP A 77 -8.27 -5.45 -8.97
C ASP A 77 -7.16 -4.43 -9.37
N ILE A 78 -6.92 -3.39 -8.56
CA ILE A 78 -5.78 -2.47 -8.74
C ILE A 78 -4.44 -3.19 -8.49
N LEU A 79 -4.32 -3.98 -7.41
CA LEU A 79 -3.11 -4.75 -7.12
C LEU A 79 -2.75 -5.69 -8.28
N LYS A 80 -3.74 -6.36 -8.87
CA LYS A 80 -3.54 -7.22 -10.05
C LYS A 80 -2.99 -6.44 -11.23
N GLN A 81 -3.49 -5.23 -11.48
CA GLN A 81 -2.95 -4.41 -12.55
C GLN A 81 -1.51 -3.97 -12.27
N LEU A 82 -1.20 -3.55 -11.03
CA LEU A 82 0.18 -3.21 -10.66
C LEU A 82 1.14 -4.38 -10.85
N ILE A 83 0.74 -5.58 -10.43
CA ILE A 83 1.52 -6.81 -10.64
C ILE A 83 1.72 -7.07 -12.13
N LYS A 84 0.65 -7.01 -12.93
CA LYS A 84 0.69 -7.23 -14.39
C LYS A 84 1.63 -6.26 -15.11
N GLU A 85 1.69 -5.02 -14.66
CA GLU A 85 2.58 -3.97 -15.20
C GLU A 85 4.01 -4.06 -14.64
N GLY A 86 4.32 -5.08 -13.83
CA GLY A 86 5.64 -5.34 -13.29
C GLY A 86 5.97 -4.59 -12.00
N TYR A 87 5.01 -3.95 -11.34
CA TYR A 87 5.24 -3.18 -10.11
C TYR A 87 4.94 -3.96 -8.81
N GLY A 88 4.74 -5.27 -8.88
CA GLY A 88 4.40 -6.10 -7.71
C GLY A 88 5.42 -6.04 -6.55
N PHE A 89 6.70 -5.80 -6.86
CA PHE A 89 7.78 -5.68 -5.87
C PHE A 89 7.83 -4.32 -5.15
N ARG A 90 6.93 -3.39 -5.49
CA ARG A 90 6.80 -2.06 -4.90
C ARG A 90 5.47 -1.86 -4.17
N ILE A 91 4.81 -2.93 -3.73
CA ILE A 91 3.51 -2.85 -3.04
C ILE A 91 3.70 -3.13 -1.54
N LEU A 92 3.13 -2.28 -0.68
CA LEU A 92 3.01 -2.52 0.76
C LEU A 92 1.53 -2.58 1.17
N LEU A 93 1.19 -3.43 2.14
CA LEU A 93 -0.18 -3.61 2.63
C LEU A 93 -0.29 -3.28 4.12
N SER A 94 -1.39 -2.64 4.53
CA SER A 94 -1.75 -2.45 5.95
C SER A 94 -3.26 -2.16 6.09
N GLY A 95 -3.72 -1.96 7.32
CA GLY A 95 -5.11 -1.58 7.62
C GLY A 95 -5.29 -0.21 8.27
N ASP A 96 -4.20 0.51 8.57
CA ASP A 96 -4.20 1.87 9.16
C ASP A 96 -5.22 2.01 10.31
N GLN A 97 -5.09 1.10 11.28
CA GLN A 97 -6.07 0.95 12.36
C GLN A 97 -5.77 1.92 13.50
N GLY A 98 -6.10 3.20 13.30
CA GLY A 98 -5.86 4.27 14.29
C GLY A 98 -7.00 4.56 15.27
N ARG A 99 -8.13 3.84 15.22
CA ARG A 99 -9.32 4.15 16.03
C ARG A 99 -9.80 2.95 16.85
N ARG A 100 -10.34 3.23 18.05
CA ARG A 100 -10.94 2.22 18.94
C ARG A 100 -12.00 1.36 18.23
N SER A 101 -12.83 1.97 17.40
CA SER A 101 -13.89 1.31 16.62
C SER A 101 -13.38 0.26 15.62
N TYR A 102 -12.07 0.19 15.39
CA TYR A 102 -11.49 -0.80 14.48
C TYR A 102 -11.13 -2.12 15.14
N PHE A 103 -11.19 -2.22 16.47
CA PHE A 103 -10.77 -3.42 17.20
C PHE A 103 -11.95 -4.18 17.80
N LYS A 104 -11.92 -5.51 17.63
CA LYS A 104 -12.95 -6.42 18.13
C LYS A 104 -13.12 -6.39 19.65
N SER A 105 -12.03 -6.21 20.39
CA SER A 105 -12.04 -6.07 21.86
C SER A 105 -12.86 -4.87 22.36
N TYR A 106 -13.12 -3.89 21.50
CA TYR A 106 -13.95 -2.74 21.79
C TYR A 106 -15.34 -2.79 21.12
N GLY A 107 -15.76 -3.97 20.65
CA GLY A 107 -17.02 -4.16 19.92
C GLY A 107 -16.98 -3.67 18.47
N GLY A 108 -15.79 -3.30 17.96
CA GLY A 108 -15.57 -2.81 16.61
C GLY A 108 -15.01 -3.86 15.65
N GLY A 109 -14.42 -3.40 14.55
CA GLY A 109 -13.78 -4.26 13.56
C GLY A 109 -13.14 -3.48 12.41
N PRO A 110 -12.27 -4.12 11.61
CA PRO A 110 -12.13 -5.58 11.52
C PRO A 110 -10.96 -6.17 12.35
N GLY A 111 -10.08 -5.33 12.90
CA GLY A 111 -8.89 -5.72 13.66
C GLY A 111 -7.67 -6.05 12.79
N PHE A 112 -6.49 -6.16 13.40
CA PHE A 112 -5.23 -6.44 12.67
C PHE A 112 -5.24 -7.79 11.95
N GLU A 113 -5.93 -8.80 12.50
CA GLU A 113 -6.00 -10.13 11.89
C GLU A 113 -6.71 -10.14 10.54
N TYR A 114 -7.47 -9.09 10.20
CA TYR A 114 -8.25 -9.02 8.97
C TYR A 114 -7.37 -9.09 7.72
N LEU A 115 -6.17 -8.51 7.76
CA LEU A 115 -5.23 -8.60 6.65
C LEU A 115 -4.93 -10.07 6.33
N LEU A 116 -4.62 -10.87 7.36
CA LEU A 116 -4.23 -12.27 7.23
C LEU A 116 -5.41 -13.22 6.98
N LYS A 117 -6.52 -13.03 7.71
CA LYS A 117 -7.67 -13.94 7.71
C LYS A 117 -8.79 -13.54 6.75
N GLY A 118 -8.78 -12.32 6.24
CA GLY A 118 -9.78 -11.78 5.32
C GLY A 118 -9.19 -11.41 3.96
N PHE A 119 -8.30 -10.44 3.95
CA PHE A 119 -7.81 -9.85 2.70
C PHE A 119 -6.91 -10.80 1.89
N ILE A 120 -5.93 -11.46 2.51
CA ILE A 120 -5.06 -12.42 1.80
C ILE A 120 -5.86 -13.58 1.19
N PRO A 121 -6.80 -14.24 1.90
CA PRO A 121 -7.70 -15.22 1.28
C PRO A 121 -8.49 -14.68 0.09
N LEU A 122 -8.92 -13.41 0.14
CA LEU A 122 -9.58 -12.76 -0.98
C LEU A 122 -8.63 -12.54 -2.17
N MET A 123 -7.37 -12.16 -1.93
CA MET A 123 -6.34 -12.05 -2.97
C MET A 123 -6.17 -13.39 -3.72
N ARG A 124 -6.07 -14.50 -2.96
CA ARG A 124 -5.99 -15.86 -3.53
C ARG A 124 -7.20 -16.19 -4.38
N LYS A 125 -8.41 -15.98 -3.83
CA LYS A 125 -9.68 -16.23 -4.52
C LYS A 125 -9.80 -15.43 -5.82
N LYS A 126 -9.21 -14.23 -5.88
CA LYS A 126 -9.18 -13.34 -7.05
C LYS A 126 -8.04 -13.65 -8.03
N GLY A 127 -7.22 -14.67 -7.75
CA GLY A 127 -6.21 -15.20 -8.65
C GLY A 127 -4.84 -14.51 -8.56
N ILE A 128 -4.52 -13.82 -7.45
CA ILE A 128 -3.14 -13.40 -7.18
C ILE A 128 -2.36 -14.65 -6.76
N SER A 129 -1.17 -14.86 -7.35
CA SER A 129 -0.35 -16.04 -7.08
C SER A 129 0.20 -16.05 -5.65
N GLU A 130 0.50 -17.22 -5.09
CA GLU A 130 1.18 -17.30 -3.78
C GLU A 130 2.56 -16.62 -3.82
N GLY A 131 3.23 -16.65 -4.97
CA GLY A 131 4.50 -15.96 -5.17
C GLY A 131 4.37 -14.44 -4.99
N ASP A 132 3.38 -13.83 -5.64
CA ASP A 132 3.10 -12.41 -5.50
C ASP A 132 2.61 -12.06 -4.09
N ILE A 133 1.74 -12.88 -3.49
CA ILE A 133 1.29 -12.69 -2.10
C ILE A 133 2.49 -12.70 -1.16
N ARG A 134 3.38 -13.68 -1.29
CA ARG A 134 4.60 -13.77 -0.46
C ARG A 134 5.55 -12.61 -0.72
N GLN A 135 5.70 -12.18 -1.98
CA GLN A 135 6.50 -11.01 -2.31
C GLN A 135 5.93 -9.77 -1.62
N ILE A 136 4.63 -9.52 -1.71
CA ILE A 136 3.98 -8.34 -1.13
C ILE A 136 3.98 -8.36 0.40
N THR A 137 3.79 -9.53 1.02
CA THR A 137 3.62 -9.65 2.48
C THR A 137 4.91 -9.91 3.25
N VAL A 138 5.97 -10.36 2.57
CA VAL A 138 7.26 -10.70 3.20
C VAL A 138 8.42 -10.01 2.48
N GLY A 139 8.53 -10.19 1.17
CA GLY A 139 9.67 -9.68 0.40
C GLY A 139 9.78 -8.16 0.41
N ASN A 140 8.69 -7.47 0.04
CA ASN A 140 8.59 -6.02 -0.03
C ASN A 140 8.83 -5.35 1.34
N PRO A 141 8.13 -5.72 2.44
CA PRO A 141 8.39 -5.11 3.73
C PRO A 141 9.79 -5.44 4.27
N LYS A 142 10.33 -6.64 4.02
CA LYS A 142 11.72 -6.95 4.36
C LYS A 142 12.66 -5.98 3.66
N ASN A 143 12.55 -5.84 2.35
CA ASN A 143 13.44 -4.98 1.57
C ASN A 143 13.30 -3.49 1.94
N PHE A 144 12.10 -3.04 2.26
CA PHE A 144 11.84 -1.63 2.56
C PHE A 144 12.30 -1.22 3.96
N PHE A 145 12.14 -2.08 4.97
CA PHE A 145 12.44 -1.74 6.36
C PHE A 145 13.83 -2.17 6.85
N THR A 146 14.61 -2.91 6.05
CA THR A 146 16.01 -3.23 6.36
C THR A 146 16.94 -2.33 5.55
N PHE A 147 17.50 -1.31 6.18
CA PHE A 147 18.41 -0.32 5.61
C PHE A 147 19.71 -0.22 6.41
#